data_AF-A0A6H2HA30-F1
#
_entry.id   AF-A0A6H2HA30-F1
#
_cell.length_a   1.000
_cell.length_b   1.000
_cell.length_c   1.000
_cell.angle_alpha   90.00
_cell.angle_beta   90.00
_cell.angle_gamma   90.00
#
_symmetry.space_group_name_H-M   'P 1'
#
loop_
_entity.id
_entity.type
_entity.pdbx_description
1 polymer ?
#
loop_
_entity_poly.entity_id
_entity_poly.type
_entity_poly.pdbx_seq_one_letter_code
_entity_poly.pdbx_strand_id
1 'polypeptide(L)'
;MSIHVALSHITHYKYDRLVTLGPQIVRLRPAPHSRTQILSYSLKIEPLDHFINWQQDPFANYQARLVFAKPTREFKVTVDMVVDMVVLNPFDFFLEPEAEEFPFKYQSAMQKELAPYLVTEPATPLLQAYLDKIDLTPRRTNDF
;
A
#
# COMPACT_ATOMS: atom_id res chain seq x y z
N MET A 1 10.26 -1.13 23.99
CA MET A 1 10.60 -2.52 23.62
C MET A 1 10.00 -2.77 22.26
N SER A 2 10.81 -3.20 21.29
CA SER A 2 10.33 -3.54 19.96
C SER A 2 10.20 -5.05 19.82
N ILE A 3 9.24 -5.52 19.03
CA ILE A 3 9.02 -6.95 18.77
C ILE A 3 9.50 -7.24 17.35
N HIS A 4 10.50 -8.11 17.22
CA HIS A 4 10.85 -8.65 15.92
C HIS A 4 9.83 -9.70 15.50
N VAL A 5 9.25 -9.51 14.31
CA VAL A 5 8.32 -10.48 13.72
C VAL A 5 8.83 -10.93 12.38
N ALA A 6 8.92 -12.24 12.21
CA ALA A 6 9.18 -12.88 10.93
C ALA A 6 7.84 -13.21 10.27
N LEU A 7 7.67 -12.76 9.02
CA LEU A 7 6.53 -13.03 8.17
C LEU A 7 6.98 -13.85 6.96
N SER A 8 6.28 -14.93 6.68
CA SER A 8 6.46 -15.73 5.46
C SER A 8 5.14 -15.76 4.70
N HIS A 9 5.17 -15.29 3.46
CA HIS A 9 4.05 -15.33 2.55
C HIS A 9 4.39 -16.22 1.35
N ILE A 10 3.53 -17.21 1.10
CA ILE A 10 3.68 -18.13 -0.03
C ILE A 10 2.39 -18.13 -0.84
N THR A 11 2.49 -17.72 -2.10
CA THR A 11 1.44 -17.95 -3.10
C THR A 11 1.94 -19.01 -4.08
N HIS A 12 1.19 -20.11 -4.24
CA HIS A 12 1.56 -21.22 -5.11
C HIS A 12 0.43 -21.57 -6.07
N TYR A 13 0.67 -21.36 -7.36
CA TYR A 13 -0.17 -21.83 -8.45
C TYR A 13 0.38 -23.14 -9.00
N LYS A 14 -0.46 -24.16 -9.09
CA LYS A 14 -0.14 -25.45 -9.70
C LYS A 14 -1.06 -25.68 -10.89
N TYR A 15 -0.49 -26.19 -11.97
CA TYR A 15 -1.18 -26.44 -13.22
C TYR A 15 -1.16 -27.95 -13.54
N ASP A 16 -2.28 -28.46 -14.02
CA ASP A 16 -2.48 -29.84 -14.46
C ASP A 16 -1.67 -30.17 -15.73
N ARG A 17 -1.27 -29.15 -16.50
CA ARG A 17 -0.43 -29.23 -17.71
C ARG A 17 0.68 -28.19 -17.72
N LEU A 18 1.60 -28.31 -18.68
CA LEU A 18 2.58 -27.27 -18.95
C LEU A 18 1.87 -26.02 -19.49
N VAL A 19 2.15 -24.87 -18.90
CA VAL A 19 1.61 -23.57 -19.31
C VAL A 19 2.75 -22.58 -19.55
N THR A 20 2.56 -21.69 -20.53
CA THR A 20 3.44 -20.55 -20.74
C THR A 20 2.94 -19.40 -19.88
N LEU A 21 3.79 -18.88 -18.99
CA LEU A 21 3.46 -17.72 -18.17
C LEU A 21 3.70 -16.45 -18.97
N GLY A 22 2.69 -15.59 -19.08
CA GLY A 22 2.88 -14.21 -19.53
C GLY A 22 3.64 -13.38 -18.50
N PRO A 23 3.97 -12.11 -18.81
CA PRO A 23 4.62 -11.21 -17.87
C PRO A 23 3.84 -11.10 -16.55
N GLN A 24 4.54 -11.26 -15.42
CA GLN A 24 3.95 -11.15 -14.08
C GLN A 24 4.47 -9.91 -13.37
N ILE A 25 3.67 -9.37 -12.44
CA ILE A 25 4.07 -8.27 -11.57
C ILE A 25 3.80 -8.68 -10.12
N VAL A 26 4.85 -8.69 -9.29
CA VAL A 26 4.76 -8.97 -7.86
C VAL A 26 4.98 -7.67 -7.08
N ARG A 27 4.00 -7.30 -6.24
CA ARG A 27 3.99 -6.07 -5.42
C ARG A 27 4.00 -6.37 -3.91
N LEU A 28 4.75 -7.40 -3.53
CA LEU A 28 4.79 -7.91 -2.15
C LEU A 28 5.99 -7.38 -1.35
N ARG A 29 6.75 -6.44 -1.91
CA ARG A 29 7.78 -5.70 -1.18
C ARG A 29 7.14 -4.45 -0.57
N PRO A 30 7.29 -4.22 0.75
CA PRO A 30 6.74 -3.02 1.39
C PRO A 30 7.24 -1.73 0.75
N ALA A 31 6.39 -0.70 0.78
CA ALA A 31 6.75 0.61 0.27
C ALA A 31 7.95 1.21 1.05
N PRO A 32 8.82 2.00 0.41
CA PRO A 32 9.97 2.63 1.07
C PRO A 32 9.61 3.48 2.28
N HIS A 33 8.41 4.06 2.28
CA HIS A 33 7.90 4.96 3.32
C HIS A 33 7.06 4.22 4.39
N SER A 34 7.14 2.89 4.45
CA SER A 34 6.53 2.11 5.53
C SER A 34 7.06 2.59 6.89
N ARG A 35 6.14 2.93 7.81
CA ARG A 35 6.52 3.30 9.19
C ARG A 35 7.10 2.12 9.97
N THR A 36 6.68 0.90 9.65
CA THR A 36 7.28 -0.33 10.20
C THR A 36 8.61 -0.57 9.49
N GLN A 37 9.68 -0.62 10.26
CA GLN A 37 11.03 -0.84 9.74
C GLN A 37 11.18 -2.29 9.28
N ILE A 38 11.63 -2.46 8.02
CA ILE A 38 11.91 -3.77 7.43
C ILE A 38 13.39 -4.08 7.66
N LEU A 39 13.68 -5.06 8.50
CA LEU A 39 15.04 -5.44 8.87
C LEU A 39 15.67 -6.35 7.81
N SER A 40 14.88 -7.24 7.23
CA SER A 40 15.31 -8.09 6.12
C SER A 40 14.13 -8.44 5.22
N TYR A 41 14.39 -8.63 3.94
CA TYR A 41 13.40 -9.00 2.93
C TYR A 41 14.03 -9.94 1.92
N SER A 42 13.31 -11.01 1.56
CA SER A 42 13.67 -11.91 0.47
C SER A 42 12.49 -12.07 -0.48
N LEU A 43 12.79 -12.27 -1.76
CA LEU A 43 11.82 -12.70 -2.76
C LEU A 43 12.40 -13.90 -3.49
N LYS A 44 11.74 -15.05 -3.36
CA LYS A 44 12.04 -16.25 -4.14
C LYS A 44 10.91 -16.53 -5.11
N ILE A 45 11.27 -16.70 -6.38
CA ILE A 45 10.36 -17.02 -7.47
C ILE A 45 10.71 -18.39 -8.03
N GLU A 46 9.69 -19.22 -8.21
CA GLU A 46 9.80 -20.52 -8.88
C GLU A 46 8.81 -20.49 -10.07
N PRO A 47 9.23 -20.86 -11.29
CA PRO A 47 10.51 -21.49 -11.68
C PRO A 47 11.74 -20.59 -11.52
N LEU A 48 12.89 -21.19 -11.24
CA LEU A 48 14.15 -20.45 -11.03
C LEU A 48 14.68 -19.77 -12.30
N ASP A 49 14.38 -20.33 -13.48
CA ASP A 49 14.76 -19.77 -14.77
C ASP A 49 13.76 -18.69 -15.21
N HIS A 50 13.97 -17.46 -14.71
CA HIS A 50 13.18 -16.29 -15.02
C HIS A 50 14.05 -15.04 -15.06
N PHE A 51 13.59 -14.04 -15.79
CA PHE A 51 14.14 -12.69 -15.71
C PHE A 51 13.31 -11.86 -14.73
N ILE A 52 13.99 -11.12 -13.85
CA ILE A 52 13.37 -10.17 -12.91
C ILE A 52 13.94 -8.77 -13.13
N ASN A 53 13.05 -7.79 -13.27
CA ASN A 53 13.41 -6.38 -13.25
C ASN A 53 12.64 -5.67 -12.13
N TRP A 54 13.38 -4.99 -11.25
CA TRP A 54 12.79 -4.18 -10.18
C TRP A 54 12.57 -2.74 -10.65
N GLN A 55 11.37 -2.24 -10.40
CA GLN A 55 10.97 -0.88 -10.75
C GLN A 55 10.19 -0.25 -9.60
N GLN A 56 10.05 1.08 -9.64
CA GLN A 56 9.11 1.81 -8.81
C GLN A 56 7.99 2.38 -9.68
N ASP A 57 6.76 2.35 -9.18
CA ASP A 57 5.65 3.07 -9.79
C ASP A 57 5.68 4.57 -9.38
N PRO A 58 4.80 5.43 -9.94
CA PRO A 58 4.73 6.84 -9.56
C PRO A 58 4.44 7.11 -8.09
N PHE A 59 3.96 6.12 -7.34
CA PHE A 59 3.70 6.20 -5.89
C PHE A 59 4.86 5.59 -5.07
N ALA A 60 6.01 5.36 -5.71
CA ALA A 60 7.21 4.75 -5.14
C ALA A 60 7.03 3.31 -4.63
N ASN A 61 5.98 2.59 -5.05
CA ASN A 61 5.83 1.17 -4.71
C ASN A 61 6.82 0.33 -5.51
N TYR A 62 7.46 -0.63 -4.86
CA TYR A 62 8.34 -1.58 -5.54
C TYR A 62 7.55 -2.62 -6.34
N GLN A 63 7.95 -2.83 -7.58
CA GLN A 63 7.36 -3.81 -8.49
C GLN A 63 8.45 -4.73 -9.03
N ALA A 64 8.34 -6.02 -8.74
CA ALA A 64 9.12 -7.05 -9.41
C ALA A 64 8.39 -7.49 -10.68
N ARG A 65 8.91 -7.11 -11.85
CA ARG A 65 8.39 -7.55 -13.15
C ARG A 65 9.13 -8.79 -13.60
N LEU A 66 8.39 -9.87 -13.82
CA LEU A 66 8.93 -11.20 -14.12
C LEU A 66 8.55 -11.62 -15.53
N VAL A 67 9.49 -12.24 -16.23
CA VAL A 67 9.26 -12.87 -17.53
C VAL A 67 9.86 -14.27 -17.52
N PHE A 68 9.12 -15.23 -18.06
CA PHE A 68 9.47 -16.65 -18.09
C PHE A 68 9.60 -17.11 -19.54
N ALA A 69 10.73 -17.72 -19.89
CA ALA A 69 10.97 -18.19 -21.26
C ALA A 69 10.43 -19.60 -21.53
N LYS A 70 10.33 -20.44 -20.49
CA LYS A 70 9.99 -21.86 -20.61
C LYS A 70 8.61 -22.15 -20.03
N PRO A 71 7.85 -23.08 -20.62
CA PRO A 71 6.63 -23.58 -20.00
C PRO A 71 6.91 -24.23 -18.64
N THR A 72 5.96 -24.10 -17.71
CA THR A 72 6.06 -24.64 -16.36
C THR A 72 4.76 -25.29 -15.91
N ARG A 73 4.82 -26.12 -14.88
CA ARG A 73 3.65 -26.69 -14.18
C ARG A 73 3.34 -25.98 -12.87
N GLU A 74 4.17 -25.02 -12.47
CA GLU A 74 3.94 -24.24 -11.27
C GLU A 74 4.47 -22.81 -11.40
N PHE A 75 3.85 -21.91 -10.66
CA PHE A 75 4.36 -20.58 -10.37
C PHE A 75 4.23 -20.34 -8.88
N LYS A 76 5.35 -20.12 -8.19
CA LYS A 76 5.37 -19.92 -6.75
C LYS A 76 6.16 -18.67 -6.40
N VAL A 77 5.55 -17.85 -5.55
CA VAL A 77 6.10 -16.61 -5.01
C VAL A 77 6.23 -16.81 -3.52
N THR A 78 7.46 -16.76 -3.01
CA THR A 78 7.77 -16.82 -1.58
C THR A 78 8.42 -15.52 -1.17
N VAL A 79 7.86 -14.87 -0.16
CA VAL A 79 8.40 -13.66 0.45
C VAL A 79 8.62 -13.95 1.92
N ASP A 80 9.86 -13.81 2.37
CA ASP A 80 10.20 -13.85 3.78
C ASP A 80 10.70 -12.47 4.21
N MET A 81 10.25 -12.02 5.37
CA MET A 81 10.57 -10.69 5.87
C MET A 81 10.68 -10.69 7.38
N VAL A 82 11.66 -9.98 7.92
CA VAL A 82 11.72 -9.65 9.35
C VAL A 82 11.45 -8.17 9.52
N VAL A 83 10.51 -7.85 10.39
CA VAL A 83 10.11 -6.46 10.68
C VAL A 83 10.28 -6.15 12.15
N ASP A 84 10.56 -4.89 12.44
CA ASP A 84 10.58 -4.37 13.80
C ASP A 84 9.24 -3.69 14.11
N MET A 85 8.44 -4.33 14.96
CA MET A 85 7.16 -3.77 15.41
C MET A 85 7.38 -2.91 16.63
N VAL A 86 7.33 -1.61 16.41
CA VAL A 86 7.32 -0.58 17.45
C VAL A 86 5.91 -0.02 17.62
N VAL A 87 5.57 0.35 18.85
CA VAL A 87 4.34 1.12 19.12
C VAL A 87 4.53 2.50 18.52
N LEU A 88 3.71 2.83 17.52
CA LEU A 88 3.67 4.16 16.91
C LEU A 88 2.52 4.94 17.53
N ASN A 89 2.78 6.17 17.98
CA ASN A 89 1.71 7.08 18.35
C ASN A 89 1.06 7.61 17.05
N PRO A 90 -0.20 7.26 16.75
CA PRO A 90 -0.84 7.73 15.52
C PRO A 90 -1.09 9.24 15.53
N PHE A 91 -0.98 9.89 16.69
CA PHE A 91 -1.18 11.33 16.91
C PHE A 91 0.13 12.10 17.12
N ASP A 92 1.29 11.51 16.81
CA ASP A 92 2.59 12.19 16.88
C ASP A 92 2.81 13.05 15.62
N PHE A 93 1.99 14.10 15.49
CA PHE A 93 2.07 15.08 14.42
C PHE A 93 1.57 16.44 14.90
N PHE A 94 1.98 17.49 14.22
CA PHE A 94 1.40 18.82 14.38
C PHE A 94 0.31 19.04 13.33
N LEU A 95 -0.77 19.73 13.72
CA LEU A 95 -1.73 20.25 12.76
C LEU A 95 -1.12 21.49 12.10
N GLU A 96 -1.32 21.61 10.79
CA GLU A 96 -1.12 22.89 10.12
C GLU A 96 -2.16 23.90 10.63
N PRO A 97 -1.83 25.21 10.72
CA PRO A 97 -2.73 26.23 11.27
C PRO A 97 -4.14 26.22 10.65
N GLU A 98 -4.25 25.95 9.34
CA GLU A 98 -5.55 25.90 8.65
C GLU A 98 -6.38 24.66 8.97
N ALA A 99 -5.77 23.63 9.56
CA ALA A 99 -6.42 22.37 9.93
C ALA A 99 -6.66 22.24 11.45
N GLU A 100 -6.39 23.28 12.24
CA GLU A 100 -6.65 23.28 13.68
C GLU A 100 -8.14 23.13 14.01
N GLU A 101 -9.01 23.72 13.19
CA GLU A 101 -10.46 23.66 13.35
C GLU A 101 -11.14 22.94 12.17
N PHE A 102 -11.96 21.95 12.49
CA PHE A 102 -12.84 21.28 11.54
C PHE A 102 -14.17 22.04 11.41
N PRO A 103 -14.74 22.20 10.21
CA PRO A 103 -14.22 21.77 8.92
C PRO A 103 -13.22 22.78 8.32
N PHE A 104 -12.18 22.24 7.66
CA PHE A 104 -11.17 23.04 6.96
C PHE A 104 -11.12 22.74 5.46
N LYS A 105 -10.35 23.55 4.73
CA LYS A 105 -10.04 23.34 3.30
C LYS A 105 -8.54 23.34 3.11
N TYR A 106 -8.04 22.46 2.25
CA TYR A 106 -6.64 22.48 1.84
C TYR A 106 -6.28 23.82 1.20
N GLN A 107 -5.05 24.29 1.40
CA GLN A 107 -4.54 25.47 0.68
C GLN A 107 -4.48 25.22 -0.83
N SER A 108 -4.50 26.28 -1.63
CA SER A 108 -4.61 26.18 -3.10
C SER A 108 -3.50 25.34 -3.77
N ALA A 109 -2.26 25.40 -3.26
CA ALA A 109 -1.16 24.58 -3.76
C ALA A 109 -1.40 23.09 -3.45
N MET A 110 -1.72 22.79 -2.18
CA MET A 110 -1.99 21.44 -1.72
C MET A 110 -3.24 20.83 -2.38
N GLN A 111 -4.29 21.62 -2.65
CA GLN A 111 -5.45 21.15 -3.43
C GLN A 111 -5.06 20.64 -4.82
N LYS A 112 -4.09 21.29 -5.49
CA LYS A 112 -3.63 20.87 -6.82
C LYS A 112 -2.86 19.55 -6.73
N GLU A 113 -1.99 19.41 -5.74
CA GLU A 113 -1.21 18.18 -5.52
C GLU A 113 -2.10 17.01 -5.09
N LEU A 114 -3.12 17.29 -4.28
CA LEU A 114 -4.09 16.31 -3.81
C LEU A 114 -5.24 16.07 -4.79
N ALA A 115 -5.31 16.78 -5.92
CA ALA A 115 -6.44 16.71 -6.84
C ALA A 115 -6.86 15.26 -7.21
N PRO A 116 -5.94 14.31 -7.47
CA PRO A 116 -6.33 12.92 -7.75
C PRO A 116 -7.06 12.22 -6.60
N TYR A 117 -6.82 12.65 -5.36
CA TYR A 117 -7.41 12.08 -4.13
C TYR A 117 -8.68 12.80 -3.69
N LEU A 118 -9.00 13.96 -4.28
CA LEU A 118 -10.18 14.76 -3.96
C LEU A 118 -11.35 14.51 -4.93
N VAL A 119 -11.17 13.65 -5.94
CA VAL A 119 -12.24 13.26 -6.87
C VAL A 119 -13.24 12.35 -6.14
N THR A 120 -14.49 12.79 -6.09
CA THR A 120 -15.61 12.03 -5.53
C THR A 120 -16.62 11.67 -6.61
N GLU A 121 -17.28 10.53 -6.45
CA GLU A 121 -18.49 10.23 -7.21
C GLU A 121 -19.69 11.01 -6.64
N PRO A 122 -20.73 11.29 -7.46
CA PRO A 122 -21.96 11.88 -6.95
C PRO A 122 -22.55 11.02 -5.82
N ALA A 123 -22.93 11.66 -4.71
CA ALA A 123 -23.53 10.94 -3.59
C ALA A 123 -24.87 10.32 -4.00
N THR A 124 -25.04 9.03 -3.70
CA THR A 124 -26.35 8.37 -3.80
C THR A 124 -27.29 8.88 -2.70
N PRO A 125 -28.61 8.68 -2.80
CA PRO A 125 -29.55 9.20 -1.79
C PRO A 125 -29.26 8.72 -0.36
N LEU A 126 -28.84 7.47 -0.18
CA LEU A 126 -28.48 6.93 1.14
C LEU A 126 -27.18 7.53 1.69
N LEU A 127 -26.19 7.79 0.81
CA LEU A 127 -24.96 8.44 1.21
C LEU A 127 -25.21 9.91 1.56
N GLN A 128 -25.99 10.63 0.76
CA GLN A 128 -26.35 12.02 1.06
C GLN A 128 -27.09 12.13 2.40
N ALA A 129 -28.09 11.28 2.64
CA ALA A 129 -28.80 11.23 3.92
C ALA A 129 -27.91 10.89 5.13
N TYR A 130 -26.76 10.24 4.91
CA TYR A 130 -25.75 10.04 5.94
C TYR A 130 -24.88 11.29 6.13
N LEU A 131 -24.41 11.91 5.04
CA LEU A 131 -23.61 13.12 5.07
C LEU A 131 -24.36 14.29 5.72
N ASP A 132 -25.67 14.40 5.49
CA ASP A 132 -26.53 15.43 6.09
C ASP A 132 -26.64 15.31 7.62
N LYS A 133 -26.27 14.16 8.20
CA LYS A 133 -26.23 13.93 9.66
C LYS A 133 -24.91 14.35 10.30
N ILE A 134 -23.89 14.68 9.50
CA ILE A 134 -22.58 15.07 10.01
C ILE A 134 -22.67 16.50 10.54
N ASP A 135 -22.39 16.67 11.83
CA ASP A 135 -22.33 17.98 12.47
C ASP A 135 -21.05 18.72 12.07
N LEU A 136 -21.19 19.77 11.28
CA LEU A 136 -20.09 20.61 10.79
C LEU A 136 -19.82 21.82 11.67
N THR A 137 -20.33 21.84 12.91
CA THR A 137 -20.01 22.91 13.88
C THR A 137 -18.49 22.99 14.09
N PRO A 138 -17.89 24.20 13.96
CA PRO A 138 -16.47 24.42 14.18
C PRO A 138 -15.99 23.87 15.52
N ARG A 139 -14.97 23.01 15.50
CA ARG A 139 -14.35 22.42 16.68
C ARG A 139 -12.89 22.06 16.39
N ARG A 140 -12.06 21.90 17.43
CA ARG A 140 -10.68 21.46 17.24
C ARG A 140 -10.64 20.07 16.59
N THR A 141 -9.78 19.92 15.58
CA THR A 141 -9.69 18.68 14.78
C THR A 141 -9.22 17.47 15.59
N ASN A 142 -8.45 17.69 16.66
CA ASN A 142 -7.87 16.64 17.50
C ASN A 142 -8.38 16.64 18.96
N ASP A 143 -9.53 17.26 19.24
CA ASP A 143 -10.22 17.07 20.52
C ASP A 143 -11.05 15.78 20.45
N PHE A 144 -10.61 14.74 21.18
CA PHE A 144 -11.29 13.44 21.30
C PHE A 144 -11.82 13.23 22.73
#